data_AF-A0A8C6S8J5-F1
#
_entry.id   AF-A0A8C6S8J5-F1
#
_cell.length_a   1.000
_cell.length_b   1.000
_cell.length_c   1.000
_cell.angle_alpha   90.00
_cell.angle_beta   90.00
_cell.angle_gamma   90.00
#
_symmetry.space_group_name_H-M   'P 1'
#
loop_
_entity.id
_entity.type
_entity.pdbx_description
1 polymer ?
#
loop_
_entity_poly.entity_id
_entity_poly.type
_entity_poly.pdbx_seq_one_letter_code
_entity_poly.pdbx_strand_id
1 'polypeptide(L)'
;MNIPPTFTSQMSARSESLEDLADVEKYLIVFEGSSREDVSHARQLWSSLSLLPPQESRLVSGDIHQRLPVSRPQQQQQQQKSTVSVPEPLSLVTAREKERRDERRKYEAMAENRREILELLRKQREQRIQKELLSRAFKPKLKQDLEVTGKSQDRAEECESDRELVQQLQ
;
A
#
# COMPACT_ATOMS: atom_id res chain seq x y z
N MET A 1 3.65 -33.79 -60.97
CA MET A 1 3.29 -33.74 -59.54
C MET A 1 4.57 -33.40 -58.78
N ASN A 2 4.68 -32.17 -58.29
CA ASN A 2 5.85 -31.71 -57.51
C ASN A 2 5.52 -31.86 -56.03
N ILE A 3 6.31 -32.67 -55.33
CA ILE A 3 6.28 -32.77 -53.87
C ILE A 3 7.31 -31.75 -53.35
N PRO A 4 6.96 -30.83 -52.43
CA PRO A 4 7.93 -29.91 -51.84
C PRO A 4 8.82 -30.65 -50.83
N PRO A 5 10.09 -30.23 -50.65
CA PRO A 5 10.96 -30.83 -49.64
C PRO A 5 10.51 -30.41 -48.24
N THR A 6 10.44 -31.41 -47.34
CA THR A 6 10.23 -31.27 -45.91
C THR A 6 11.33 -30.40 -45.28
N PHE A 7 10.92 -29.28 -44.67
CA PHE A 7 11.77 -28.43 -43.85
C PHE A 7 12.08 -29.15 -42.53
N THR A 8 13.26 -29.76 -42.44
CA THR A 8 13.81 -30.26 -41.19
C THR A 8 14.15 -29.06 -40.30
N SER A 9 13.22 -28.71 -39.40
CA SER A 9 13.46 -27.74 -38.34
C SER A 9 14.47 -28.34 -37.36
N GLN A 10 15.73 -27.94 -37.47
CA GLN A 10 16.72 -28.19 -36.42
C GLN A 10 16.23 -27.49 -35.15
N MET A 11 15.80 -28.27 -34.16
CA MET A 11 15.80 -27.81 -32.78
C MET A 11 17.25 -27.61 -32.40
N SER A 12 17.75 -26.40 -32.65
CA SER A 12 19.01 -25.91 -32.11
C SER A 12 18.88 -25.95 -30.60
N ALA A 13 19.35 -27.04 -30.00
CA ALA A 13 19.63 -27.12 -28.58
C ALA A 13 20.60 -25.98 -28.28
N ARG A 14 20.06 -24.88 -27.77
CA ARG A 14 20.81 -23.75 -27.26
C ARG A 14 21.49 -24.27 -25.99
N SER A 15 22.69 -24.77 -26.17
CA SER A 15 23.67 -24.94 -25.09
C SER A 15 23.95 -23.56 -24.53
N GLU A 16 23.13 -23.14 -23.56
CA GLU A 16 23.40 -21.97 -22.74
C GLU A 16 24.67 -22.25 -21.94
N SER A 17 25.63 -21.35 -22.07
CA SER A 17 26.97 -21.44 -21.50
C SER A 17 26.87 -21.65 -19.99
N LEU A 18 27.63 -22.60 -19.42
CA LEU A 18 27.75 -22.75 -17.95
C LEU A 18 28.21 -21.45 -17.26
N GLU A 19 28.88 -20.56 -18.00
CA GLU A 19 29.29 -19.23 -17.53
C GLU A 19 28.09 -18.27 -17.36
N ASP A 20 27.05 -18.38 -18.20
CA ASP A 20 25.82 -17.58 -18.05
C ASP A 20 25.01 -18.01 -16.82
N LEU A 21 25.00 -19.31 -16.48
CA LEU A 21 24.32 -19.79 -15.27
C LEU A 21 24.97 -19.27 -13.99
N ALA A 22 26.30 -19.15 -13.95
CA ALA A 22 27.02 -18.62 -12.78
C ALA A 22 26.72 -17.13 -12.55
N ASP A 23 26.59 -16.36 -13.64
CA ASP A 23 26.16 -14.96 -13.56
C ASP A 23 24.69 -14.84 -13.16
N VAL A 24 23.81 -15.73 -13.61
CA VAL A 24 22.40 -15.77 -13.17
C VAL A 24 22.31 -16.14 -11.69
N GLU A 25 23.13 -17.07 -11.21
CA GLU A 25 23.15 -17.52 -9.81
C GLU A 25 23.48 -16.36 -8.85
N LYS A 26 24.31 -15.41 -9.28
CA LYS A 26 24.60 -14.17 -8.54
C LYS A 26 23.36 -13.28 -8.32
N TYR A 27 22.35 -13.38 -9.17
CA TYR A 27 21.09 -12.64 -9.07
C TYR A 27 19.95 -13.47 -8.47
N LEU A 28 20.17 -14.74 -8.12
CA LEU A 28 19.18 -15.58 -7.46
C LEU A 28 19.05 -15.19 -5.99
N ILE A 29 17.80 -15.03 -5.53
CA ILE A 29 17.48 -14.86 -4.12
C ILE A 29 17.12 -16.23 -3.56
N VAL A 30 17.99 -16.79 -2.72
CA VAL A 30 17.79 -18.10 -2.07
C VAL A 30 17.29 -17.88 -0.64
N PHE A 31 16.16 -18.50 -0.29
CA PHE A 31 15.51 -18.39 1.02
C PHE A 31 15.94 -19.53 1.95
N GLU A 32 17.24 -19.66 2.18
CA GLU A 32 17.78 -20.69 3.09
C GLU A 32 17.56 -20.28 4.56
N GLY A 33 17.01 -21.19 5.37
CA GLY A 33 16.68 -20.93 6.78
C GLY A 33 15.38 -20.13 7.02
N SER A 34 14.66 -19.73 5.96
CA SER A 34 13.32 -19.13 6.10
C SER A 34 12.25 -20.19 6.41
N SER A 35 11.16 -19.77 7.04
CA SER A 35 10.02 -20.66 7.30
C SER A 35 9.32 -21.04 5.99
N ARG A 36 8.59 -22.17 5.99
CA ARG A 36 7.82 -22.60 4.81
C ARG A 36 6.76 -21.57 4.41
N GLU A 37 6.19 -20.86 5.38
CA GLU A 37 5.23 -19.78 5.13
C GLU A 37 5.90 -18.63 4.38
N ASP A 38 7.08 -18.17 4.80
CA ASP A 38 7.80 -17.07 4.14
C ASP A 38 8.16 -17.40 2.70
N VAL A 39 8.61 -18.63 2.44
CA VAL A 39 8.89 -19.12 1.08
C VAL A 39 7.61 -19.10 0.23
N SER A 40 6.47 -19.48 0.80
CA SER A 40 5.19 -19.46 0.10
C SER A 40 4.72 -18.04 -0.23
N HIS A 41 4.86 -17.10 0.69
CA HIS A 41 4.54 -15.70 0.48
C HIS A 41 5.41 -15.07 -0.61
N ALA A 42 6.72 -15.31 -0.56
CA ALA A 42 7.65 -14.84 -1.58
C ALA A 42 7.26 -15.38 -2.95
N ARG A 43 6.97 -16.68 -3.08
CA ARG A 43 6.50 -17.27 -4.34
C ARG A 43 5.22 -16.61 -4.84
N GLN A 44 4.23 -16.39 -3.97
CA GLN A 44 2.99 -15.73 -4.33
C GLN A 44 3.22 -14.29 -4.81
N LEU A 45 4.06 -13.54 -4.10
CA LEU A 45 4.43 -12.17 -4.48
C LEU A 45 5.09 -12.12 -5.87
N TRP A 46 6.14 -12.93 -6.09
CA TRP A 46 6.83 -12.93 -7.38
C TRP A 46 5.94 -13.44 -8.52
N SER A 47 5.04 -14.40 -8.22
CA SER A 47 4.05 -14.85 -9.20
C SER A 47 3.08 -13.75 -9.61
N SER A 48 2.65 -12.87 -8.68
CA SER A 48 1.68 -11.82 -8.98
C SER A 48 2.26 -10.71 -9.86
N LEU A 49 3.57 -10.44 -9.76
CA LEU A 49 4.28 -9.48 -10.62
C LEU A 49 4.36 -9.91 -12.09
N SER A 50 4.30 -11.22 -12.34
CA SER A 50 4.30 -11.77 -13.71
C SER A 50 2.92 -11.78 -14.36
N LEU A 51 1.86 -11.50 -13.59
CA LEU A 51 0.50 -11.41 -14.11
C LEU A 51 0.31 -10.06 -14.79
N LEU A 52 -0.31 -10.08 -15.97
CA LEU A 52 -0.73 -8.86 -16.65
C LEU A 52 -1.75 -8.11 -15.76
N PRO A 53 -1.68 -6.77 -15.65
CA PRO A 53 -2.68 -6.00 -14.94
C PRO A 53 -4.10 -6.42 -15.37
N PRO A 54 -5.02 -6.66 -14.41
CA PRO A 54 -6.40 -7.05 -14.71
C PRO A 54 -7.02 -6.13 -15.74
N GLN A 55 -7.88 -6.64 -16.61
CA GLN A 55 -8.49 -5.85 -17.69
C GLN A 55 -9.25 -4.62 -17.15
N GLU A 56 -9.75 -4.70 -15.93
CA GLU A 56 -10.44 -3.63 -15.21
C GLU A 56 -9.52 -2.47 -14.78
N SER A 57 -8.21 -2.71 -14.68
CA SER A 57 -7.21 -1.67 -14.42
C SER A 57 -6.73 -0.95 -15.70
N ARG A 58 -7.25 -1.35 -16.87
CA ARG A 58 -6.93 -0.67 -18.13
C ARG A 58 -7.83 0.56 -18.26
N LEU A 59 -7.21 1.75 -18.24
CA LEU A 59 -7.88 3.05 -18.42
C LEU A 59 -8.63 3.20 -19.76
N VAL A 60 -8.40 2.28 -20.69
CA VAL A 60 -9.10 2.21 -21.97
C VAL A 60 -9.58 0.78 -22.13
N SER A 61 -10.84 0.51 -21.81
CA SER A 61 -11.47 -0.75 -22.22
C SER A 61 -11.42 -0.80 -23.75
N GLY A 62 -10.91 -1.91 -24.30
CA GLY A 62 -10.64 -2.04 -25.74
C GLY A 62 -11.85 -1.91 -26.66
N ASP A 63 -13.06 -1.85 -26.10
CA ASP A 63 -14.33 -1.78 -26.84
C ASP A 63 -15.15 -0.51 -26.50
N ILE A 64 -14.53 0.54 -25.95
CA ILE A 64 -15.19 1.84 -25.81
C ILE A 64 -15.15 2.53 -27.17
N HIS A 65 -16.10 2.17 -28.03
CA HIS A 65 -16.45 3.03 -29.15
C HIS A 65 -17.01 4.33 -28.59
N GLN A 66 -16.22 5.40 -28.67
CA GLN A 66 -16.62 6.77 -28.38
C GLN A 66 -17.74 7.18 -29.34
N ARG A 67 -18.98 6.75 -29.07
CA ARG A 67 -20.18 7.25 -29.74
C ARG A 67 -20.58 8.59 -29.10
N LEU A 68 -19.65 9.54 -29.04
CA LEU A 68 -20.08 10.92 -28.92
C LEU A 68 -20.64 11.31 -30.30
N PRO A 69 -21.90 11.75 -30.38
CA PRO A 69 -22.43 12.29 -31.63
C PRO A 69 -21.54 13.46 -32.04
N VAL A 70 -20.86 13.32 -33.19
CA VAL A 70 -20.07 14.41 -33.76
C VAL A 70 -21.06 15.47 -34.22
N SER A 71 -21.15 16.59 -33.49
CA SER A 71 -22.01 17.72 -33.84
C SER A 71 -21.71 18.19 -35.26
N ARG A 72 -22.63 17.94 -36.19
CA ARG A 72 -22.54 18.49 -37.55
C ARG A 72 -22.92 19.97 -37.50
N PRO A 73 -22.19 20.88 -38.18
CA PRO A 73 -22.60 22.27 -38.27
C PRO A 73 -23.92 22.36 -39.06
N GLN A 74 -24.99 22.72 -38.36
CA GLN A 74 -26.29 23.03 -38.95
C GLN A 74 -26.16 24.35 -39.74
N GLN A 75 -26.40 24.29 -41.05
CA GLN A 75 -26.45 25.48 -41.89
C GLN A 75 -27.50 26.44 -41.34
N GLN A 76 -27.04 27.66 -41.07
CA GLN A 76 -27.81 28.77 -40.55
C GLN A 76 -28.95 29.13 -41.52
N GLN A 77 -30.19 28.95 -41.09
CA GLN A 77 -31.25 29.86 -41.51
C GLN A 77 -31.61 30.72 -40.31
N GLN A 78 -31.41 32.01 -40.54
CA GLN A 78 -31.61 33.13 -39.66
C GLN A 78 -32.97 33.04 -38.95
N GLN A 79 -33.00 33.28 -37.65
CA GLN A 79 -33.81 34.36 -37.07
C GLN A 79 -33.71 34.39 -35.53
N GLN A 80 -33.71 35.63 -35.05
CA GLN A 80 -34.01 36.09 -33.70
C GLN A 80 -32.87 36.13 -32.67
N LYS A 81 -32.44 37.37 -32.46
CA LYS A 81 -31.72 37.89 -31.30
C LYS A 81 -32.46 37.48 -30.02
N SER A 82 -31.86 36.57 -29.27
CA SER A 82 -32.04 36.51 -27.82
C SER A 82 -30.67 36.71 -27.18
N THR A 83 -30.42 37.89 -26.65
CA THR A 83 -29.33 38.12 -25.70
C THR A 83 -29.68 37.39 -24.41
N VAL A 84 -29.54 36.06 -24.41
CA VAL A 84 -29.42 35.29 -23.17
C VAL A 84 -27.98 35.51 -22.74
N SER A 85 -27.76 36.48 -21.86
CA SER A 85 -26.55 36.47 -21.05
C SER A 85 -26.65 35.21 -20.19
N VAL A 86 -26.07 34.11 -20.66
CA VAL A 86 -25.83 32.94 -19.83
C VAL A 86 -24.91 33.42 -18.70
N PRO A 87 -25.34 33.43 -17.43
CA PRO A 87 -24.41 33.67 -16.33
C PRO A 87 -23.55 32.42 -16.23
N GLU A 88 -22.34 32.48 -16.75
CA GLU A 88 -21.30 31.47 -16.51
C GLU A 88 -20.87 31.51 -15.02
N PRO A 89 -20.12 30.51 -14.54
CA PRO A 89 -20.51 29.51 -13.55
C PRO A 89 -19.88 29.81 -12.18
N LEU A 90 -20.12 31.00 -11.62
CA LEU A 90 -19.52 31.43 -10.35
C LEU A 90 -19.82 30.43 -9.19
N SER A 91 -20.99 29.77 -9.25
CA SER A 91 -21.39 28.72 -8.31
C SER A 91 -20.56 27.44 -8.40
N LEU A 92 -20.09 27.04 -9.58
CA LEU A 92 -19.28 25.82 -9.73
C LEU A 92 -17.82 26.06 -9.33
N VAL A 93 -17.28 27.23 -9.64
CA VAL A 93 -15.92 27.61 -9.21
C VAL A 93 -15.84 27.69 -7.69
N THR A 94 -16.81 28.33 -7.06
CA THR A 94 -16.89 28.44 -5.59
C THR A 94 -17.09 27.08 -4.91
N ALA A 95 -17.91 26.18 -5.48
CA ALA A 95 -18.05 24.81 -4.99
C ALA A 95 -16.72 24.03 -5.05
N ARG A 96 -16.01 24.10 -6.17
CA ARG A 96 -14.69 23.44 -6.34
C ARG A 96 -13.63 23.99 -5.37
N GLU A 97 -13.63 25.29 -5.11
CA GLU A 97 -12.70 25.83 -4.13
C GLU A 97 -13.04 25.41 -2.70
N LYS A 98 -14.33 25.26 -2.37
CA LYS A 98 -14.75 24.76 -1.06
C LYS A 98 -14.26 23.33 -0.84
N GLU A 99 -14.46 22.45 -1.83
CA GLU A 99 -13.96 21.07 -1.80
C GLU A 99 -12.44 21.02 -1.57
N ARG A 100 -11.65 21.80 -2.30
CA ARG A 100 -10.20 21.88 -2.08
C ARG A 100 -9.81 22.36 -0.68
N ARG A 101 -10.60 23.26 -0.06
CA ARG A 101 -10.36 23.73 1.31
C ARG A 101 -10.67 22.63 2.32
N ASP A 102 -11.77 21.91 2.12
CA ASP A 102 -12.17 20.81 2.98
C ASP A 102 -11.18 19.64 2.90
N GLU A 103 -10.68 19.31 1.70
CA GLU A 103 -9.60 18.34 1.52
C GLU A 103 -8.32 18.74 2.25
N ARG A 104 -7.89 20.00 2.11
CA ARG A 104 -6.69 20.51 2.82
C ARG A 104 -6.84 20.39 4.32
N ARG A 105 -7.98 20.80 4.87
CA ARG A 105 -8.28 20.66 6.30
C ARG A 105 -8.24 19.20 6.76
N LYS A 106 -8.77 18.29 5.96
CA LYS A 106 -8.72 16.85 6.25
C LYS A 106 -7.28 16.34 6.33
N TYR A 107 -6.43 16.72 5.37
CA TYR A 107 -5.01 16.32 5.36
C TYR A 107 -4.21 16.97 6.47
N GLU A 108 -4.50 18.23 6.83
CA GLU A 108 -3.89 18.91 7.98
C GLU A 108 -4.22 18.17 9.29
N ALA A 109 -5.48 17.81 9.52
CA ALA A 109 -5.88 17.04 10.69
C ALA A 109 -5.20 15.65 10.75
N MET A 110 -5.11 14.97 9.61
CA MET A 110 -4.37 13.69 9.52
C MET A 110 -2.88 13.86 9.80
N ALA A 111 -2.26 14.98 9.37
CA ALA A 111 -0.86 15.26 9.62
C ALA A 111 -0.58 15.54 11.09
N GLU A 112 -1.45 16.28 11.78
CA GLU A 112 -1.33 16.50 13.23
C GLU A 112 -1.47 15.18 14.00
N ASN A 113 -2.48 14.37 13.71
CA ASN A 113 -2.63 13.06 14.34
C ASN A 113 -1.39 12.17 14.10
N ARG A 114 -0.83 12.20 12.88
CA ARG A 114 0.40 11.47 12.57
C ARG A 114 1.59 11.96 13.41
N ARG A 115 1.71 13.27 13.66
CA ARG A 115 2.76 13.82 14.53
C ARG A 115 2.60 13.32 15.95
N GLU A 116 1.38 13.35 16.50
CA GLU A 116 1.09 12.84 17.85
C GLU A 116 1.48 11.36 18.02
N ILE A 117 1.13 10.52 17.04
CA ILE A 117 1.50 9.10 17.04
C ILE A 117 3.03 8.93 17.04
N LEU A 118 3.73 9.68 16.18
CA LEU A 118 5.18 9.59 16.10
C LEU A 118 5.87 10.04 17.40
N GLU A 119 5.36 11.08 18.04
CA GLU A 119 5.86 11.55 19.34
C GLU A 119 5.64 10.51 20.44
N LEU A 120 4.46 9.89 20.48
CA LEU A 120 4.15 8.81 21.43
C LEU A 120 5.12 7.63 21.24
N LEU A 121 5.30 7.16 20.01
CA LEU A 121 6.20 6.06 19.70
C LEU A 121 7.66 6.37 20.08
N ARG A 122 8.09 7.62 19.86
CA ARG A 122 9.41 8.09 20.27
C ARG A 122 9.58 7.99 21.80
N LYS A 123 8.61 8.49 22.57
CA LYS A 123 8.63 8.41 24.05
C LYS A 123 8.66 6.96 24.53
N GLN A 124 7.83 6.09 23.96
CA GLN A 124 7.80 4.67 24.31
C GLN A 124 9.15 3.99 24.02
N ARG A 125 9.77 4.30 22.88
CA ARG A 125 11.10 3.79 22.52
C ARG A 125 12.17 4.27 23.50
N GLU A 126 12.17 5.55 23.86
CA GLU A 126 13.10 6.12 24.84
C GLU A 126 12.95 5.44 26.21
N GLN A 127 11.71 5.23 26.68
CA GLN A 127 11.43 4.50 27.93
C GLN A 127 11.92 3.05 27.87
N ARG A 128 11.70 2.34 26.75
CA ARG A 128 12.21 0.97 26.58
C ARG A 128 13.73 0.95 26.70
N ILE A 129 14.43 1.84 26.01
CA ILE A 129 15.90 1.95 26.05
C ILE A 129 16.38 2.21 27.49
N GLN A 130 15.73 3.12 28.22
CA GLN A 130 16.09 3.40 29.62
C GLN A 130 15.93 2.16 30.52
N LYS A 131 14.84 1.40 30.38
CA LYS A 131 14.62 0.15 31.14
C LYS A 131 15.65 -0.92 30.78
N GLU A 132 16.00 -1.05 29.50
CA GLU A 132 17.03 -1.98 29.04
C GLU A 132 18.42 -1.58 29.57
N LEU A 133 18.77 -0.29 29.58
CA LEU A 133 20.05 0.18 30.15
C LEU A 133 20.19 -0.17 31.63
N LEU A 134 19.13 0.01 32.43
CA LEU A 134 19.13 -0.32 33.85
C LEU A 134 19.16 -1.84 34.10
N SER A 135 18.41 -2.62 33.33
CA SER A 135 18.36 -4.09 33.47
C SER A 135 19.62 -4.80 32.97
N ARG A 136 20.30 -4.25 31.96
CA ARG A 136 21.56 -4.81 31.44
C ARG A 136 22.71 -4.75 32.47
N ALA A 137 22.67 -3.79 33.39
CA ALA A 137 23.59 -3.74 34.53
C ALA A 137 23.16 -4.64 35.71
N PHE A 138 21.88 -5.02 35.76
CA PHE A 138 21.33 -5.85 36.82
C PHE A 138 21.48 -7.35 36.48
N LYS A 139 22.53 -7.97 37.01
CA LYS A 139 22.58 -9.44 37.09
C LYS A 139 21.68 -9.87 38.25
N PRO A 140 20.55 -10.55 38.02
CA PRO A 140 19.74 -11.06 39.12
C PRO A 140 20.64 -11.98 39.94
N LYS A 141 20.94 -11.57 41.18
CA LYS A 141 21.56 -12.49 42.13
C LYS A 141 20.53 -13.58 42.35
N LEU A 142 20.89 -14.80 41.93
CA LEU A 142 20.12 -16.01 42.17
C LEU A 142 20.06 -16.21 43.69
N LYS A 143 19.10 -15.54 44.33
CA LYS A 143 18.78 -15.76 45.74
C LYS A 143 17.86 -16.98 45.76
N GLN A 144 18.44 -18.12 46.09
CA GLN A 144 17.68 -19.20 46.71
C GLN A 144 16.95 -18.60 47.92
N ASP A 145 15.65 -18.85 47.96
CA ASP A 145 14.68 -18.60 49.03
C ASP A 145 14.66 -17.18 49.64
N LEU A 146 13.61 -16.41 49.34
CA LEU A 146 12.88 -15.70 50.39
C LEU A 146 11.54 -15.15 49.86
N GLU A 147 10.52 -15.42 50.67
CA GLU A 147 9.10 -15.14 50.50
C GLU A 147 8.71 -13.66 50.39
N VAL A 148 7.60 -13.45 49.67
CA VAL A 148 6.45 -12.59 50.03
C VAL A 148 6.49 -11.06 49.76
N THR A 149 5.47 -10.66 48.97
CA THR A 149 4.70 -9.40 48.91
C THR A 149 5.25 -8.11 48.28
N GLY A 150 4.40 -7.55 47.41
CA GLY A 150 4.24 -6.11 47.23
C GLY A 150 4.76 -5.57 45.89
N LYS A 151 3.96 -5.67 44.82
CA LYS A 151 4.01 -4.82 43.58
C LYS A 151 2.99 -5.30 42.53
N SER A 152 1.75 -5.56 42.93
CA SER A 152 0.70 -6.05 42.02
C SER A 152 -0.56 -5.19 41.97
N GLN A 153 -0.68 -4.15 42.80
CA GLN A 153 -1.84 -3.26 42.79
C GLN A 153 -1.79 -2.22 41.66
N ASP A 154 -0.69 -1.47 41.51
CA ASP A 154 -0.60 -0.38 40.52
C ASP A 154 -0.78 -0.85 39.06
N ARG A 155 -0.39 -2.09 38.75
CA ARG A 155 -0.54 -2.69 37.41
C ARG A 155 -1.92 -3.31 37.17
N ALA A 156 -2.66 -3.61 38.24
CA ALA A 156 -4.03 -4.10 38.13
C ALA A 156 -5.01 -2.94 37.86
N GLU A 157 -4.81 -1.79 38.50
CA GLU A 157 -5.67 -0.60 38.34
C GLU A 157 -5.57 0.02 36.93
N GLU A 158 -4.38 0.04 36.33
CA GLU A 158 -4.18 0.47 34.94
C GLU A 158 -4.88 -0.48 33.95
N CYS A 159 -4.96 -1.76 34.28
CA CYS A 159 -5.63 -2.76 33.43
C CYS A 159 -7.16 -2.76 33.57
N GLU A 160 -7.70 -2.32 34.71
CA GLU A 160 -9.14 -2.15 34.93
C GLU A 160 -9.66 -0.89 34.24
N SER A 161 -8.96 0.24 34.36
CA SER A 161 -9.32 1.50 33.71
C SER A 161 -9.36 1.37 32.17
N ASP A 162 -8.42 0.65 31.56
CA ASP A 162 -8.43 0.36 30.11
C ASP A 162 -9.66 -0.46 29.68
N ARG A 163 -10.16 -1.37 30.53
CA ARG A 163 -11.34 -2.18 30.21
C ARG A 163 -12.63 -1.37 30.29
N GLU A 164 -12.73 -0.46 31.26
CA GLU A 164 -13.89 0.43 31.41
C GLU A 164 -14.01 1.39 30.23
N LEU A 165 -12.88 1.89 29.71
CA LEU A 165 -12.86 2.79 28.56
C LEU A 165 -13.37 2.12 27.28
N VAL A 166 -13.03 0.84 27.08
CA VAL A 166 -13.51 0.05 25.94
C VAL A 166 -15.02 -0.19 26.02
N GLN A 167 -15.56 -0.37 27.23
CA GLN A 167 -16.98 -0.65 27.43
C GLN A 167 -17.87 0.59 27.19
N GLN A 168 -17.35 1.81 27.38
CA GLN A 168 -18.08 3.05 27.10
C GLN A 168 -18.20 3.38 25.61
N LEU A 169 -17.47 2.68 24.74
CA LEU A 169 -17.43 2.94 23.29
C LEU A 169 -18.29 1.96 22.46
N GLN A 170 -18.92 0.97 23.11
CA GLN A 170 -19.90 0.05 22.50
C GLN A 170 -21.32 0.52 22.78
#